data_AF-A0A183D944-F1
#
_entry.id   AF-A0A183D944-F1
#
_cell.length_a   1.000
_cell.length_b   1.000
_cell.length_c   1.000
_cell.angle_alpha   90.00
_cell.angle_beta   90.00
_cell.angle_gamma   90.00
#
_symmetry.space_group_name_H-M   'P 1'
#
loop_
_entity.id
_entity.type
_entity.pdbx_description
1 polymer ?
#
loop_
_entity_poly.entity_id
_entity_poly.type
_entity_poly.pdbx_seq_one_letter_code
_entity_poly.pdbx_strand_id
1 'polypeptide(L)'
;MPNRALFENFGSILIFLFSALISAVDPVAVIAVFEEIHVNEMLFITVFGEALFNDGITVVLYQMFRKFVLIGADNLVPIDYVAGGISFFVIGLGGAAIGTFYAFIVSFITKLVTVNSKPVLQLFELKFVCTITFVALVNFQYDDITPFLLIST
;
A
#
# COMPACT_ATOMS: atom_id res chain seq x y z
N MET A 1 26.62 17.93 23.18
CA MET A 1 26.59 17.40 21.80
C MET A 1 25.34 17.93 21.11
N PRO A 2 25.44 18.94 20.23
CA PRO A 2 24.31 19.67 19.66
C PRO A 2 23.42 18.82 18.73
N ASN A 3 23.91 17.67 18.25
CA ASN A 3 23.16 16.81 17.33
C ASN A 3 21.99 16.06 17.98
N ARG A 4 21.94 15.92 19.32
CA ARG A 4 20.79 15.30 19.99
C ARG A 4 19.54 16.18 19.94
N ALA A 5 19.70 17.50 20.01
CA ALA A 5 18.60 18.45 19.96
C ALA A 5 17.89 18.49 18.60
N LEU A 6 18.59 18.16 17.49
CA LEU A 6 17.97 18.06 16.17
C LEU A 6 17.02 16.86 16.07
N PHE A 7 17.43 15.69 16.56
CA PHE A 7 16.56 14.51 16.57
C PHE A 7 15.45 14.60 17.61
N GLU A 8 15.69 15.27 18.75
CA GLU A 8 14.63 15.51 19.75
C GLU A 8 13.60 16.57 19.31
N ASN A 9 13.89 17.41 18.32
CA ASN A 9 12.91 18.33 17.73
C ASN A 9 11.98 17.65 16.70
N PHE A 10 12.35 16.48 16.18
CA PHE A 10 11.45 15.71 15.33
C PHE A 10 10.55 14.84 16.21
N GLY A 11 9.24 15.07 16.15
CA GLY A 11 8.28 14.21 16.84
C GLY A 11 8.47 12.75 16.43
N SER A 12 8.43 11.82 17.40
CA SER A 12 8.66 10.38 17.17
C SER A 12 7.80 9.81 16.04
N ILE A 13 6.55 10.27 15.93
CA ILE A 13 5.59 9.89 14.89
C ILE A 13 6.06 10.30 13.48
N LEU A 14 6.74 11.44 13.37
CA LEU A 14 7.30 11.90 12.09
C LEU A 14 8.46 11.00 11.64
N ILE A 15 9.26 10.49 12.58
CA ILE A 15 10.33 9.52 12.29
C ILE A 15 9.71 8.21 11.79
N PHE A 16 8.62 7.74 12.41
CA PHE A 16 7.89 6.56 11.93
C PHE A 16 7.23 6.78 10.57
N LEU A 17 6.65 7.97 10.33
CA LEU A 17 6.09 8.33 9.02
C LEU A 17 7.16 8.32 7.92
N PHE A 18 8.33 8.91 8.21
CA PHE A 18 9.46 8.91 7.30
C PHE A 18 9.98 7.49 7.06
N SER A 19 10.08 6.68 8.12
CA SER A 19 10.50 5.28 8.05
C SER A 19 9.56 4.44 7.18
N ALA A 20 8.24 4.65 7.31
CA ALA A 20 7.26 4.03 6.43
C ALA A 20 7.50 4.46 4.98
N LEU A 21 7.66 5.76 4.72
CA LEU A 21 7.87 6.28 3.36
C LEU A 21 9.09 5.67 2.66
N ILE A 22 10.21 5.50 3.35
CA ILE A 22 11.43 4.92 2.78
C ILE A 22 11.43 3.39 2.78
N SER A 23 10.46 2.74 3.41
CA SER A 23 10.38 1.28 3.48
C SER A 23 10.09 0.68 2.11
N ALA A 24 9.23 1.32 1.30
CA ALA A 24 8.99 0.92 -0.09
C ALA A 24 10.24 1.20 -0.93
N VAL A 25 11.03 0.16 -1.17
CA VAL A 25 12.18 0.19 -2.06
C VAL A 25 11.97 -0.86 -3.14
N ASP A 26 11.88 -0.39 -4.38
CA ASP A 26 11.70 -1.25 -5.55
C ASP A 26 13.05 -1.78 -6.07
N PRO A 27 13.26 -3.11 -6.20
CA PRO A 27 14.48 -3.70 -6.70
C PRO A 27 14.54 -3.74 -8.24
N VAL A 28 13.88 -2.81 -8.94
CA VAL A 28 13.76 -2.82 -10.42
C VAL A 28 15.12 -2.93 -11.09
N ALA A 29 16.13 -2.22 -10.57
CA ALA A 29 17.50 -2.29 -11.09
C ALA A 29 18.18 -3.66 -10.83
N VAL A 30 17.89 -4.29 -9.70
CA VAL A 30 18.45 -5.61 -9.34
C VAL A 30 17.81 -6.71 -10.17
N ILE A 31 16.49 -6.62 -10.39
CA ILE A 31 15.73 -7.55 -11.23
C ILE A 31 16.26 -7.55 -12.67
N ALA A 32 16.52 -6.38 -13.25
CA ALA A 32 17.07 -6.26 -14.60
C ALA A 32 18.45 -6.94 -14.75
N VAL A 33 19.30 -6.80 -13.74
CA VAL A 33 20.61 -7.48 -13.72
C VAL A 33 20.45 -8.99 -13.57
N PHE A 34 19.54 -9.46 -12.70
CA PHE A 34 19.29 -10.90 -12.50
C PHE A 34 18.80 -11.61 -13.76
N GLU A 35 18.03 -10.92 -14.58
CA GLU A 35 17.58 -11.42 -15.89
C GLU A 35 18.77 -11.57 -16.87
N GLU A 36 19.69 -10.61 -16.88
CA GLU A 36 20.88 -10.61 -17.75
C GLU A 36 21.89 -11.72 -17.38
N ILE A 37 22.05 -12.03 -16.09
CA ILE A 37 22.95 -13.09 -15.62
C ILE A 37 22.30 -14.47 -15.53
N HIS A 38 21.07 -14.64 -16.03
CA HIS A 38 20.30 -15.89 -15.99
C HIS A 38 20.25 -16.52 -14.59
N VAL A 39 19.87 -15.72 -13.59
CA VAL A 39 19.66 -16.20 -12.21
C VAL A 39 18.46 -17.14 -12.13
N ASN A 40 18.47 -18.01 -11.12
CA ASN A 40 17.40 -18.95 -10.83
C ASN A 40 16.03 -18.25 -10.73
N GLU A 41 15.04 -18.76 -11.47
CA GLU A 41 13.67 -18.21 -11.51
C GLU A 41 13.02 -18.12 -10.12
N MET A 42 13.30 -19.05 -9.20
CA MET A 42 12.76 -18.99 -7.84
C MET A 42 13.29 -17.79 -7.06
N LEU A 43 14.57 -17.42 -7.27
CA LEU A 43 15.15 -16.24 -6.62
C LEU A 43 14.52 -14.96 -7.16
N PHE A 44 14.30 -14.92 -8.49
CA PHE A 44 13.58 -13.81 -9.13
C PHE A 44 12.17 -13.63 -8.55
N ILE A 45 11.38 -14.71 -8.50
CA ILE A 45 10.00 -14.67 -8.02
C ILE A 45 9.95 -14.25 -6.54
N THR A 46 10.90 -14.73 -5.73
CA THR A 46 10.96 -14.41 -4.30
C THR A 46 11.25 -12.93 -4.06
N VAL A 47 12.28 -12.37 -4.72
CA VAL A 47 12.65 -10.94 -4.57
C VAL A 47 11.57 -10.02 -5.12
N PHE A 48 10.95 -10.39 -6.24
CA PHE A 48 9.82 -9.64 -6.79
C PHE A 48 8.61 -9.65 -5.84
N GLY A 49 8.30 -10.82 -5.25
CA GLY A 49 7.23 -10.95 -4.27
C GLY A 49 7.48 -10.15 -2.98
N GLU A 50 8.72 -10.14 -2.48
CA GLU A 50 9.13 -9.33 -1.33
C GLU A 50 8.90 -7.83 -1.59
N ALA A 51 9.32 -7.34 -2.75
CA ALA A 51 9.15 -5.94 -3.13
C ALA A 51 7.67 -5.54 -3.22
N LEU A 52 6.85 -6.35 -3.91
CA LEU A 52 5.41 -6.10 -4.02
C LEU A 52 4.72 -6.09 -2.66
N PHE A 53 5.09 -7.02 -1.77
CA PHE A 53 4.51 -7.08 -0.43
C PHE A 53 4.92 -5.87 0.42
N ASN A 54 6.18 -5.45 0.30
CA ASN A 54 6.73 -4.29 1.00
C ASN A 54 6.08 -2.97 0.55
N ASP A 55 5.84 -2.79 -0.76
CA ASP A 55 5.10 -1.63 -1.28
C ASP A 55 3.67 -1.58 -0.70
N GLY A 56 2.97 -2.73 -0.69
CA GLY A 56 1.64 -2.86 -0.12
C GLY A 56 1.56 -2.46 1.37
N ILE A 57 2.48 -2.95 2.20
CA ILE A 57 2.49 -2.64 3.65
C ILE A 57 2.88 -1.18 3.89
N THR A 58 3.83 -0.65 3.12
CA THR A 58 4.34 0.72 3.25
C THR A 58 3.22 1.74 3.09
N VAL A 59 2.35 1.58 2.10
CA VAL A 59 1.20 2.47 1.89
C VAL A 59 0.28 2.50 3.11
N VAL A 60 -0.01 1.34 3.72
CA VAL A 60 -0.88 1.26 4.90
C VAL A 60 -0.23 1.94 6.12
N LEU A 61 1.05 1.68 6.38
CA LEU A 61 1.79 2.32 7.48
C LEU A 61 1.92 3.83 7.29
N TYR A 62 2.21 4.27 6.07
CA TYR A 62 2.26 5.70 5.73
C TYR A 62 0.93 6.38 6.02
N GLN A 63 -0.19 5.77 5.61
CA GLN A 63 -1.53 6.29 5.88
C GLN A 63 -1.82 6.39 7.39
N MET A 64 -1.48 5.35 8.16
CA MET A 64 -1.66 5.32 9.61
C MET A 64 -0.87 6.44 10.31
N PHE A 65 0.45 6.51 10.08
CA PHE A 65 1.29 7.51 10.73
C PHE A 65 0.95 8.93 10.27
N ARG A 66 0.56 9.12 9.00
CA ARG A 66 0.13 10.43 8.50
C ARG A 66 -1.08 10.95 9.27
N LYS A 67 -1.99 10.08 9.68
CA LYS A 67 -3.15 10.44 10.51
C LYS A 67 -2.74 10.85 11.91
N PHE A 68 -1.81 10.13 12.54
CA PHE A 68 -1.27 10.52 13.84
C PHE A 68 -0.57 11.89 13.80
N VAL A 69 0.14 12.20 12.71
CA VAL A 69 0.71 13.54 12.49
C VAL A 69 -0.37 14.62 12.34
N LEU A 70 -1.48 14.32 11.64
CA LEU A 70 -2.59 15.27 11.45
C LEU A 70 -3.38 15.56 12.73
N ILE A 71 -3.56 14.57 13.61
CA ILE A 71 -4.20 14.73 14.93
C ILE A 71 -3.31 15.57 15.86
N GLY A 72 -1.99 15.41 15.72
CA GLY A 72 -0.98 16.10 16.53
C GLY A 72 -0.62 15.32 17.79
N ALA A 73 0.65 15.40 18.19
CA ALA A 73 1.19 14.61 19.31
C ALA A 73 0.50 14.90 20.65
N ASP A 74 0.02 16.14 20.84
CA ASP A 74 -0.59 16.59 22.09
C ASP A 74 -2.05 16.12 22.25
N ASN A 75 -2.70 15.69 21.17
CA ASN A 75 -4.10 15.26 21.15
C ASN A 75 -4.27 13.73 21.09
N LEU A 76 -3.16 12.97 21.02
CA LEU A 76 -3.23 11.51 20.90
C LEU A 76 -3.55 10.86 22.24
N VAL A 77 -4.66 10.12 22.24
CA VAL A 77 -5.15 9.36 23.38
C VAL A 77 -4.80 7.87 23.17
N PRO A 78 -4.62 7.04 24.22
CA PRO A 78 -4.32 5.61 24.07
C PRO A 78 -5.27 4.85 23.14
N ILE A 79 -6.52 5.30 23.01
CA ILE A 79 -7.52 4.72 22.10
C ILE A 79 -7.13 4.88 20.63
N ASP A 80 -6.42 5.94 20.25
CA ASP A 80 -6.01 6.23 18.86
C ASP A 80 -4.94 5.25 18.37
N TYR A 81 -4.05 4.82 19.26
CA TYR A 81 -3.05 3.81 18.96
C TYR A 81 -3.68 2.44 18.70
N VAL A 82 -4.70 2.08 19.50
CA VAL A 82 -5.45 0.83 19.32
C VAL A 82 -6.28 0.88 18.04
N ALA A 83 -6.94 2.01 17.79
CA ALA A 83 -7.68 2.25 16.56
C ALA A 83 -6.77 2.16 15.33
N GLY A 84 -5.60 2.80 15.35
CA GLY A 84 -4.61 2.70 14.26
C GLY A 84 -4.13 1.27 14.02
N GLY A 85 -3.91 0.49 15.09
CA GLY A 85 -3.56 -0.92 14.98
C GLY A 85 -4.66 -1.76 14.31
N ILE A 86 -5.93 -1.50 14.64
CA ILE A 86 -7.08 -2.17 13.99
C ILE A 86 -7.20 -1.71 12.53
N SER A 87 -7.09 -0.41 12.27
CA SER A 87 -7.15 0.16 10.92
C SER A 87 -6.08 -0.42 10.00
N PHE A 88 -4.89 -0.77 10.51
CA PHE A 88 -3.86 -1.45 9.73
C PHE A 88 -4.38 -2.77 9.13
N PHE A 89 -5.03 -3.62 9.94
CA PHE A 89 -5.58 -4.89 9.45
C PHE A 89 -6.80 -4.69 8.56
N VAL A 90 -7.69 -3.75 8.90
CA VAL A 90 -8.89 -3.45 8.10
C VAL A 90 -8.49 -2.95 6.71
N ILE A 91 -7.56 -1.98 6.64
CA ILE A 91 -7.12 -1.41 5.37
C ILE A 91 -6.28 -2.43 4.58
N GLY A 92 -5.38 -3.16 5.25
CA GLY A 92 -4.53 -4.17 4.60
C GLY A 92 -5.33 -5.36 4.06
N LEU A 93 -6.14 -6.01 4.90
CA LEU A 93 -6.94 -7.18 4.50
C LEU A 93 -8.16 -6.77 3.65
N GLY A 94 -8.79 -5.64 3.95
CA GLY A 94 -9.91 -5.10 3.16
C GLY A 94 -9.46 -4.73 1.75
N GLY A 95 -8.31 -4.07 1.61
CA GLY A 95 -7.69 -3.79 0.32
C GLY A 95 -7.37 -5.06 -0.48
N ALA A 96 -6.80 -6.07 0.18
CA ALA A 96 -6.53 -7.38 -0.45
C ALA A 96 -7.81 -8.10 -0.90
N ALA A 97 -8.88 -8.05 -0.09
CA ALA A 97 -10.17 -8.66 -0.41
C ALA A 97 -10.84 -7.97 -1.61
N ILE A 98 -10.89 -6.63 -1.61
CA ILE A 98 -11.42 -5.84 -2.73
C ILE A 98 -10.60 -6.11 -4.01
N GLY A 99 -9.27 -6.10 -3.91
CA GLY A 99 -8.39 -6.40 -5.04
C GLY A 99 -8.64 -7.79 -5.61
N THR A 100 -8.77 -8.81 -4.76
CA THR A 100 -9.07 -10.19 -5.17
C THR A 100 -10.44 -10.30 -5.84
N PHE A 101 -11.46 -9.61 -5.31
CA PHE A 101 -12.80 -9.59 -5.88
C PHE A 101 -12.81 -9.02 -7.30
N TYR A 102 -12.17 -7.86 -7.51
CA TYR A 102 -12.05 -7.27 -8.84
C TYR A 102 -11.19 -8.11 -9.78
N ALA A 103 -10.08 -8.68 -9.31
CA ALA A 103 -9.24 -9.58 -10.10
C ALA A 103 -10.03 -10.80 -10.60
N PHE A 104 -10.93 -11.35 -9.78
CA PHE A 104 -11.82 -12.44 -10.18
C PHE A 104 -12.81 -12.01 -11.28
N ILE A 105 -13.43 -10.83 -11.15
CA ILE A 105 -14.32 -10.27 -12.18
C ILE A 105 -13.57 -10.10 -13.51
N VAL A 106 -12.36 -9.55 -13.48
CA VAL A 106 -11.52 -9.39 -14.68
C VAL A 106 -11.20 -10.73 -15.29
N SER A 107 -10.74 -11.70 -14.49
CA SER A 107 -10.43 -13.03 -14.99
C SER A 107 -11.62 -13.67 -15.72
N PHE A 108 -12.84 -13.42 -15.22
CA PHE A 108 -14.06 -13.90 -15.86
C PHE A 108 -14.36 -13.15 -17.18
N ILE A 109 -14.30 -11.81 -17.17
CA ILE A 109 -14.52 -10.99 -18.38
C ILE A 109 -13.49 -11.33 -19.47
N THR A 110 -12.20 -11.41 -19.11
CA THR A 110 -11.13 -11.77 -20.03
C THR A 110 -11.35 -13.16 -20.64
N LYS A 111 -11.84 -14.14 -19.85
CA LYS A 111 -12.18 -15.46 -20.38
C LYS A 111 -13.31 -15.42 -21.43
N LEU A 112 -14.28 -14.52 -21.28
CA LEU A 112 -15.38 -14.35 -22.24
C LEU A 112 -14.96 -13.58 -23.50
N VAL A 113 -14.08 -12.58 -23.37
CA VAL A 113 -13.63 -11.71 -24.47
C VAL A 113 -12.53 -12.35 -25.34
N THR A 114 -11.75 -13.28 -24.78
CA THR A 114 -10.62 -13.95 -25.47
C THR A 114 -11.06 -14.82 -26.66
N VAL A 115 -12.35 -15.12 -26.81
CA VAL A 115 -12.87 -15.90 -27.94
C VAL A 115 -12.70 -15.19 -29.29
N ASN A 116 -12.42 -13.87 -29.34
CA ASN A 116 -12.34 -13.15 -30.63
C ASN A 116 -11.44 -11.88 -30.68
N SER A 117 -10.58 -11.63 -29.68
CA SER A 117 -10.00 -10.28 -29.47
C SER A 117 -8.49 -10.17 -29.70
N LYS A 118 -8.06 -9.01 -30.22
CA LYS A 118 -6.65 -8.63 -30.40
C LYS A 118 -5.98 -8.38 -29.03
N PRO A 119 -4.68 -8.70 -28.85
CA PRO A 119 -3.97 -8.51 -27.57
C PRO A 119 -3.97 -7.05 -27.07
N VAL A 120 -4.16 -6.09 -27.98
CA VAL A 120 -4.25 -4.65 -27.66
C VAL A 120 -5.52 -4.30 -26.86
N LEU A 121 -6.63 -5.02 -27.08
CA LEU A 121 -7.88 -4.81 -26.35
C LEU A 121 -7.77 -5.33 -24.90
N GLN A 122 -7.08 -6.44 -24.70
CA GLN A 122 -6.84 -7.03 -23.38
C GLN A 122 -6.01 -6.11 -22.47
N LEU A 123 -5.01 -5.42 -23.04
CA LEU A 123 -4.22 -4.42 -22.31
C LEU A 123 -5.05 -3.20 -21.88
N PHE A 124 -6.04 -2.82 -22.69
CA PHE A 124 -6.90 -1.68 -22.39
C PHE A 124 -7.89 -2.00 -21.27
N GLU A 125 -8.48 -3.20 -21.30
CA GLU A 125 -9.38 -3.70 -20.25
C GLU A 125 -8.67 -3.86 -18.90
N LEU A 126 -7.45 -4.41 -18.90
CA LEU A 126 -6.66 -4.59 -17.68
C LEU A 126 -6.32 -3.25 -17.02
N LYS A 127 -5.87 -2.26 -17.82
CA LYS A 127 -5.54 -0.91 -17.31
C LYS A 127 -6.77 -0.20 -16.73
N PHE A 128 -7.93 -0.33 -17.36
CA PHE A 128 -9.17 0.26 -16.85
C PHE A 128 -9.55 -0.33 -15.51
N VAL A 129 -9.45 -1.65 -15.36
CA VAL A 129 -9.82 -2.30 -14.09
C VAL A 129 -8.80 -1.98 -13.00
N CYS A 130 -7.50 -2.03 -13.28
CA CYS A 130 -6.49 -1.58 -12.31
C CYS A 130 -6.77 -0.15 -11.82
N THR A 131 -7.19 0.75 -12.71
CA THR A 131 -7.54 2.13 -12.35
C THR A 131 -8.81 2.17 -11.48
N ILE A 132 -9.86 1.42 -11.84
CA ILE A 132 -11.11 1.37 -11.07
C ILE A 132 -10.87 0.77 -9.68
N THR A 133 -10.09 -0.31 -9.58
CA THR A 133 -9.73 -0.94 -8.30
C THR A 133 -8.87 0.00 -7.45
N PHE A 134 -7.92 0.71 -8.05
CA PHE A 134 -7.12 1.71 -7.33
C PHE A 134 -7.99 2.84 -6.78
N VAL A 135 -8.91 3.37 -7.60
CA VAL A 135 -9.86 4.40 -7.16
C VAL A 135 -10.78 3.86 -6.05
N ALA A 136 -11.31 2.63 -6.19
CA ALA A 136 -12.15 2.01 -5.17
C ALA A 136 -11.39 1.84 -3.84
N LEU A 137 -10.12 1.44 -3.88
CA LEU A 137 -9.26 1.30 -2.71
C LEU A 137 -8.98 2.65 -2.04
N VAL A 138 -8.70 3.69 -2.84
CA VAL A 138 -8.50 5.06 -2.33
C VAL A 138 -9.76 5.58 -1.65
N ASN A 139 -10.94 5.34 -2.21
CA ASN A 139 -12.22 5.73 -1.59
C ASN A 139 -12.50 4.93 -0.31
N PHE A 140 -12.29 3.61 -0.33
CA PHE A 140 -12.43 2.75 0.85
C PHE A 140 -11.52 3.21 2.01
N GLN A 141 -10.27 3.57 1.70
CA GLN A 141 -9.36 4.17 2.68
C GLN A 141 -9.81 5.57 3.15
N TYR A 142 -10.50 6.36 2.33
CA TYR A 142 -11.03 7.64 2.80
C TYR A 142 -12.22 7.46 3.74
N ASP A 143 -13.13 6.53 3.41
CA ASP A 143 -14.39 6.32 4.12
C ASP A 143 -14.21 5.60 5.46
N ASP A 144 -13.34 4.59 5.57
CA ASP A 144 -13.11 3.89 6.85
C ASP A 144 -12.35 4.75 7.88
N ILE A 145 -11.72 5.85 7.46
CA ILE A 145 -10.90 6.69 8.35
C ILE A 145 -11.66 7.94 8.84
N THR A 146 -12.75 8.33 8.17
CA THR A 146 -13.59 9.46 8.61
C THR A 146 -14.33 9.24 9.95
N PRO A 147 -14.88 8.06 10.28
CA PRO A 147 -15.56 7.88 11.57
C PRO A 147 -14.61 7.95 12.76
N PHE A 148 -13.34 7.55 12.63
CA PHE A 148 -12.37 7.65 13.73
C PHE A 148 -11.97 9.10 14.06
N LEU A 149 -11.96 9.98 13.06
CA LEU A 149 -11.67 11.41 13.22
C LEU A 149 -12.78 12.16 13.98
N LEU A 150 -14.03 11.66 13.91
CA LEU A 150 -15.18 12.23 14.61
C LEU A 150 -15.31 11.78 16.06
N ILE A 151 -14.56 10.76 16.49
CA ILE A 151 -14.57 10.28 17.89
C ILE A 151 -13.61 11.10 18.76
N SER A 152 -12.67 11.84 18.15
CA SER A 152 -11.65 12.65 18.84
C SER A 152 -11.95 14.15 18.89
N THR A 153 -13.09 14.61 18.37
CA THR A 153 -13.62 15.98 18.50
C THR A 153 -14.84 16.00 19.40
#